data_AF-A0A081RVY8-F1
#
_entry.id   AF-A0A081RVY8-F1
#
_cell.length_a   1.000
_cell.length_b   1.000
_cell.length_c   1.000
_cell.angle_alpha   90.00
_cell.angle_beta   90.00
_cell.angle_gamma   90.00
#
_symmetry.space_group_name_H-M   'P 1'
#
loop_
_entity.id
_entity.type
_entity.pdbx_description
1 polymer ?
#
loop_
_entity_poly.entity_id
_entity_poly.type
_entity_poly.pdbx_seq_one_letter_code
_entity_poly.pdbx_strand_id
1 'polypeptide(L)'
;MKITKTTINFAAKRNIEINTFTDEQDGDVVWFSEINEDGETEAEPMFIMYNNENDLTWKGNIYLDKSVKEELPATINSEKHLKEVIVFLSQNI
;
A
#
# COMPACT_ATOMS: atom_id res chain seq x y z
N MET A 1 0.09 -11.88 0.08
CA MET A 1 -1.37 -12.07 0.19
C MET A 1 -2.09 -11.81 -1.13
N LYS A 2 -3.21 -12.48 -1.41
CA LYS A 2 -4.08 -12.12 -2.55
C LYS A 2 -4.84 -10.82 -2.25
N ILE A 3 -4.53 -9.75 -2.98
CA ILE A 3 -5.25 -8.47 -2.90
C ILE A 3 -6.46 -8.52 -3.83
N THR A 4 -7.66 -8.43 -3.27
CA THR A 4 -8.91 -8.55 -4.05
C THR A 4 -9.29 -7.22 -4.68
N LYS A 5 -10.09 -7.26 -5.76
CA LYS A 5 -10.69 -6.06 -6.37
C LYS A 5 -11.51 -5.25 -5.36
N THR A 6 -12.15 -5.91 -4.40
CA THR A 6 -12.89 -5.26 -3.31
C THR A 6 -11.95 -4.44 -2.43
N THR A 7 -10.76 -4.96 -2.11
CA THR A 7 -9.75 -4.23 -1.32
C THR A 7 -9.16 -3.06 -2.11
N ILE A 8 -8.87 -3.24 -3.40
CA ILE A 8 -8.37 -2.16 -4.27
C ILE A 8 -9.40 -1.03 -4.34
N ASN A 9 -10.68 -1.34 -4.59
CA ASN A 9 -11.75 -0.33 -4.60
C ASN A 9 -11.97 0.32 -3.23
N PHE A 10 -11.71 -0.40 -2.14
CA PHE A 10 -11.79 0.13 -0.78
C PHE A 10 -10.68 1.16 -0.51
N ALA A 11 -9.47 0.92 -1.03
CA ALA A 11 -8.34 1.84 -0.98
C ALA A 11 -8.56 3.07 -1.87
N ALA A 12 -9.05 2.89 -3.09
CA ALA A 12 -9.27 4.00 -4.02
C ALA A 12 -10.30 5.02 -3.48
N LYS A 13 -11.34 4.55 -2.76
CA LYS A 13 -12.30 5.42 -2.05
C LYS A 13 -11.72 6.19 -0.86
N ARG A 14 -10.44 5.97 -0.56
CA ARG A 14 -9.64 6.54 0.53
C ARG A 14 -8.37 7.17 -0.01
N ASN A 15 -8.39 7.57 -1.28
CA ASN A 15 -7.31 8.27 -1.95
C ASN A 15 -6.00 7.48 -2.01
N ILE A 16 -6.09 6.14 -2.05
CA ILE A 16 -4.93 5.25 -2.14
C ILE A 16 -5.11 4.31 -3.31
N GLU A 17 -4.20 4.35 -4.27
CA GLU A 17 -4.08 3.36 -5.32
C GLU A 17 -3.18 2.21 -4.86
N ILE A 18 -3.63 0.98 -5.11
CA ILE A 18 -2.86 -0.23 -4.84
C ILE A 18 -2.59 -0.93 -6.16
N ASN A 19 -1.32 -1.00 -6.54
CA ASN A 19 -0.88 -1.76 -7.70
C ASN A 19 0.01 -2.93 -7.28
N THR A 20 -0.20 -4.08 -7.91
CA THR A 20 0.60 -5.29 -7.69
C THR A 20 1.42 -5.58 -8.93
N PHE A 21 2.71 -5.83 -8.75
CA PHE A 21 3.65 -6.12 -9.84
C PHE A 21 4.52 -7.31 -9.47
N THR A 22 5.00 -8.03 -10.48
CA THR A 22 6.09 -8.99 -10.33
C THR A 22 7.35 -8.31 -10.82
N ASP A 23 8.27 -8.04 -9.91
CA ASP A 23 9.60 -7.51 -10.22
C ASP A 23 10.55 -8.69 -10.54
N GLU A 24 11.30 -8.58 -11.64
CA GLU A 24 12.20 -9.65 -12.09
C GLU A 24 13.34 -9.95 -11.11
N GLN A 25 13.72 -8.99 -10.25
CA GLN A 25 14.78 -9.12 -9.26
C GLN A 25 14.24 -9.30 -7.84
N ASP A 26 13.13 -8.64 -7.52
CA ASP A 26 12.58 -8.51 -6.17
C ASP A 26 11.34 -9.39 -5.92
N GLY A 27 10.85 -10.12 -6.92
CA GLY A 27 9.63 -10.92 -6.82
C GLY A 27 8.37 -10.07 -6.78
N ASP A 28 7.28 -10.63 -6.26
CA ASP A 28 6.00 -9.90 -6.21
C ASP A 28 6.05 -8.75 -5.20
N VAL A 29 5.61 -7.57 -5.62
CA VAL A 29 5.58 -6.33 -4.83
C VAL A 29 4.22 -5.64 -4.93
N VAL A 30 3.95 -4.78 -3.95
CA VAL A 30 2.75 -3.96 -3.86
C VAL A 30 3.15 -2.52 -3.64
N TRP A 31 2.66 -1.66 -4.52
CA TRP A 31 2.82 -0.22 -4.46
C TRP A 31 1.58 0.39 -3.81
N PHE A 32 1.82 1.36 -2.92
CA PHE A 32 0.79 2.20 -2.31
C PHE A 32 1.04 3.64 -2.74
N SER A 33 0.21 4.15 -3.65
CA SER A 33 0.32 5.51 -4.19
C SER A 33 -0.84 6.37 -3.70
N GLU A 34 -0.60 7.66 -3.52
CA GLU A 34 -1.65 8.63 -3.21
C GLU A 34 -2.43 8.99 -4.48
N ILE A 35 -3.74 9.19 -4.34
CA ILE A 35 -4.62 9.76 -5.36
C ILE A 35 -4.95 11.18 -4.89
N ASN A 36 -4.57 12.19 -5.67
CA ASN A 36 -4.77 13.58 -5.30
C ASN A 36 -6.24 14.04 -5.46
N GLU A 37 -6.53 15.29 -5.09
CA GLU A 37 -7.89 15.86 -5.13
C GLU A 37 -8.53 15.86 -6.53
N ASP A 38 -7.70 15.92 -7.59
CA ASP A 38 -8.13 15.87 -8.98
C ASP A 38 -8.38 14.44 -9.48
N GLY A 39 -8.12 13.43 -8.62
CA GLY A 39 -8.27 12.02 -8.94
C GLY A 39 -7.10 11.42 -9.72
N GLU A 40 -5.98 12.13 -9.81
CA GLU A 40 -4.77 11.64 -10.46
C GLU A 40 -3.89 10.91 -9.44
N THR A 41 -3.35 9.76 -9.83
CA THR A 41 -2.43 8.98 -8.99
C THR A 41 -1.01 9.50 -9.15
N GLU A 42 -0.30 9.67 -8.03
CA GLU A 42 1.12 9.99 -8.03
C GLU A 42 1.95 8.94 -8.79
N ALA A 43 2.89 9.40 -9.61
CA ALA A 43 3.69 8.53 -10.48
C ALA A 43 4.60 7.57 -9.69
N GLU A 44 5.05 8.01 -8.52
CA GLU A 44 5.85 7.22 -7.58
C GLU A 44 4.98 6.78 -6.39
N PRO A 45 5.16 5.56 -5.87
CA PRO A 45 4.45 5.11 -4.69
C PRO A 45 4.98 5.82 -3.45
N MET A 46 4.14 6.04 -2.45
CA MET A 46 4.57 6.51 -1.13
C MET A 46 5.56 5.53 -0.49
N PHE A 47 5.22 4.23 -0.57
CA PHE A 47 6.01 3.12 -0.06
C PHE A 47 5.68 1.82 -0.80
N ILE A 48 6.55 0.82 -0.61
CA ILE A 48 6.47 -0.48 -1.27
C ILE A 48 6.53 -1.59 -0.22
N MET A 49 5.75 -2.65 -0.45
CA MET A 49 5.83 -3.90 0.31
C MET A 49 6.11 -5.08 -0.63
N TYR A 50 6.86 -6.07 -0.16
CA TYR A 50 6.91 -7.39 -0.80
C TYR A 50 5.59 -8.12 -0.59
N ASN A 51 5.20 -8.96 -1.55
CA ASN A 51 4.02 -9.80 -1.51
C ASN A 51 4.40 -11.28 -1.45
N ASN A 52 4.42 -11.86 -0.26
CA ASN A 52 4.88 -13.24 -0.06
C ASN A 52 3.74 -14.28 -0.17
N GLU A 53 2.77 -14.05 -1.07
CA GLU A 53 1.54 -14.85 -1.27
C GLU A 53 0.55 -14.89 -0.09
N ASN A 54 1.02 -14.96 1.16
CA ASN A 54 0.21 -15.04 2.38
C ASN A 54 0.20 -13.73 3.17
N ASP A 55 1.27 -12.95 3.08
CA ASP A 55 1.40 -11.66 3.77
C ASP A 55 2.04 -10.61 2.85
N LEU A 56 2.09 -9.37 3.36
CA LEU A 56 2.91 -8.29 2.85
C LEU A 56 3.97 -7.95 3.88
N THR A 57 5.20 -7.68 3.43
CA THR A 57 6.29 -7.25 4.32
C THR A 57 6.96 -5.99 3.80
N TRP A 58 7.46 -5.15 4.70
CA TRP A 58 8.06 -3.88 4.33
C TRP A 58 9.23 -4.03 3.33
N LYS A 59 9.20 -3.28 2.22
CA LYS A 59 10.31 -3.21 1.25
C LYS A 59 11.03 -1.87 1.31
N GLY A 60 10.32 -0.75 1.21
CA GLY A 60 10.96 0.56 1.11
C GLY A 60 10.02 1.74 1.26
N ASN A 61 10.60 2.87 1.66
CA ASN A 61 9.95 4.18 1.71
C ASN A 61 10.42 5.00 0.52
N ILE A 62 9.52 5.74 -0.13
CA ILE A 62 9.92 6.73 -1.12
C ILE A 62 9.76 8.12 -0.52
N TYR A 63 8.52 8.54 -0.25
CA TYR A 63 8.22 9.88 0.28
C TYR A 63 7.18 9.92 1.41
N LEU A 64 6.68 8.77 1.88
CA LEU A 64 5.80 8.76 3.05
C LEU A 64 6.52 9.42 4.24
N ASP A 65 5.81 10.30 4.94
CA ASP A 65 6.35 11.02 6.09
C ASP A 65 6.89 10.04 7.15
N LYS A 66 8.00 10.42 7.78
CA LYS A 66 8.69 9.54 8.73
C LYS A 66 7.80 9.16 9.91
N SER A 67 7.01 10.10 10.43
CA SER A 67 6.13 9.84 11.59
C SER A 67 5.02 8.84 11.24
N VAL A 68 4.45 8.96 10.03
CA VAL A 68 3.42 8.04 9.53
C VAL A 68 4.01 6.66 9.26
N LYS A 69 5.20 6.61 8.65
CA LYS A 69 5.92 5.36 8.38
C LYS A 69 6.21 4.57 9.65
N GLU A 70 6.65 5.21 10.73
CA GLU A 70 7.03 4.51 11.97
C GLU A 70 5.84 3.81 12.66
N GLU A 71 4.61 4.24 12.38
CA GLU A 71 3.38 3.62 12.85
C GLU A 71 2.91 2.45 11.97
N LEU A 72 3.46 2.29 10.76
CA LEU A 72 3.07 1.21 9.86
C LEU A 72 3.59 -0.14 10.35
N PRO A 73 2.78 -1.20 10.26
CA PRO A 73 3.23 -2.55 10.61
C PRO A 73 4.28 -3.03 9.60
N ALA A 74 5.33 -3.68 10.11
CA ALA A 74 6.33 -4.33 9.26
C ALA A 74 5.75 -5.52 8.46
N THR A 75 4.62 -6.08 8.89
CA THR A 75 3.96 -7.22 8.25
C THR A 75 2.43 -7.09 8.28
N ILE A 76 1.79 -7.31 7.14
CA ILE A 76 0.32 -7.36 6.99
C ILE A 76 -0.08 -8.75 6.50
N ASN A 77 -0.75 -9.52 7.35
CA ASN A 77 -1.02 -10.95 7.13
C ASN A 77 -2.50 -11.28 6.87
N SER A 78 -3.36 -10.28 6.73
CA SER A 78 -4.79 -10.49 6.48
C SER A 78 -5.43 -9.31 5.76
N GLU A 79 -6.54 -9.57 5.05
CA GLU A 79 -7.31 -8.50 4.38
C GLU A 79 -7.87 -7.49 5.39
N LYS A 80 -8.26 -7.95 6.59
CA LYS A 80 -8.71 -7.06 7.66
C LYS A 80 -7.61 -6.09 8.08
N HIS A 81 -6.41 -6.61 8.34
CA HIS A 81 -5.26 -5.81 8.73
C HIS A 81 -4.85 -4.84 7.61
N LEU A 82 -4.89 -5.28 6.34
CA LEU A 82 -4.64 -4.40 5.20
C LEU A 82 -5.62 -3.23 5.14
N LYS A 83 -6.92 -3.48 5.40
CA LYS A 83 -7.93 -2.42 5.45
C LYS A 83 -7.72 -1.45 6.62
N GLU A 84 -7.25 -1.93 7.77
CA GLU A 84 -6.89 -1.07 8.91
C GLU A 84 -5.74 -0.13 8.55
N VAL A 85 -4.69 -0.65 7.88
CA VAL A 85 -3.57 0.16 7.36
C VAL A 85 -4.04 1.20 6.33
N ILE A 86 -4.90 0.81 5.39
CA ILE A 86 -5.47 1.74 4.39
C ILE A 86 -6.27 2.86 5.08
N VAL A 87 -7.05 2.54 6.12
CA VAL A 87 -7.80 3.54 6.89
C VAL A 87 -6.84 4.49 7.61
N PHE A 88 -5.81 3.95 8.26
CA PHE A 88 -4.78 4.76 8.90
C PHE A 88 -4.10 5.72 7.92
N LEU A 89 -3.65 5.22 6.76
CA LEU A 89 -3.02 6.05 5.74
C LEU A 89 -3.94 7.17 5.29
N SER A 90 -5.21 6.89 5.00
CA SER A 90 -6.19 7.90 4.55
C SER A 90 -6.49 9.03 5.55
N GLN A 91 -6.01 8.91 6.79
CA GLN A 91 -6.16 9.91 7.85
C GLN A 91 -4.86 10.69 8.12
N ASN A 92 -3.74 10.26 7.52
CA ASN A 92 -2.41 10.73 7.85
C ASN A 92 -1.57 11.07 6.59
N ILE A 93 -2.16 10.98 5.40
CA ILE A 93 -1.63 11.51 4.14
C ILE A 93 -2.43 12.75 3.76
#